data_AF-W0SDH8-F1
#
_entry.id   AF-W0SDH8-F1
#
_cell.length_a   1.000
_cell.length_b   1.000
_cell.length_c   1.000
_cell.angle_alpha   90.00
_cell.angle_beta   90.00
_cell.angle_gamma   90.00
#
_symmetry.space_group_name_H-M   'P 1'
#
loop_
_entity.id
_entity.type
_entity.pdbx_description
1 polymer ?
#
loop_
_entity_poly.entity_id
_entity_poly.type
_entity_poly.pdbx_seq_one_letter_code
_entity_poly.pdbx_strand_id
1 'polypeptide(L)'
;MTPVLVFDIETIPDIAGLRTLHELPAELPDAEVAEFAFQRQRAKNGSDFLPLHLQRVVVISCAMRSHGADGGFRVWSLAEPKSGEGEIIQRFFDGIEKFTPQIVSWNGGGFDLPVLHYRGLIHGVAAPRYWDMGEGDYRDSKDFKWNNYISRYHSRHLDLMDLLAMYQPRGSAPLDQLARLMGLPGKLGMDGSAVWGAWLEGRINEIRDYCETDVVNTWLVFLRFQMMRGLLTPAEHDSELALVKTALAATGLPHWKEFIAAWEASC
;
A
#
# COMPACT_ATOMS: atom_id res chain seq x y z
N MET A 1 -3.41 -17.03 -15.84
CA MET A 1 -2.90 -16.84 -14.47
C MET A 1 -3.44 -15.51 -13.98
N THR A 2 -4.02 -15.46 -12.77
CA THR A 2 -4.61 -14.24 -12.20
C THR A 2 -3.53 -13.15 -12.06
N PRO A 3 -3.81 -11.88 -12.43
CA PRO A 3 -2.86 -10.80 -12.17
C PRO A 3 -2.62 -10.63 -10.66
N VAL A 4 -1.41 -10.19 -10.31
CA VAL A 4 -1.07 -9.83 -8.93
C VAL A 4 -0.87 -8.32 -8.87
N LEU A 5 -1.50 -7.67 -7.89
CA LEU A 5 -1.40 -6.25 -7.61
C LEU A 5 -0.90 -6.05 -6.18
N VAL A 6 0.34 -5.59 -6.02
CA VAL A 6 0.84 -5.11 -4.73
C VAL A 6 0.45 -3.65 -4.57
N PHE A 7 0.06 -3.23 -3.38
CA PHE A 7 -0.25 -1.83 -3.09
C PHE A 7 0.19 -1.45 -1.67
N ASP A 8 0.30 -0.13 -1.47
CA ASP A 8 0.61 0.56 -0.22
C ASP A 8 0.01 1.98 -0.30
N ILE A 9 -0.30 2.59 0.83
CA ILE A 9 -0.85 3.96 0.90
C ILE A 9 -0.01 4.87 1.79
N GLU A 10 0.00 6.15 1.44
CA GLU A 10 0.51 7.20 2.34
C GLU A 10 -0.60 8.13 2.77
N THR A 11 -0.57 8.46 4.06
CA THR A 11 -1.62 9.26 4.70
C THR A 11 -1.05 10.46 5.45
N ILE A 12 -1.88 11.50 5.54
CA ILE A 12 -1.67 12.66 6.40
C ILE A 12 -2.81 12.77 7.42
N PRO A 13 -2.69 13.59 8.47
CA PRO A 13 -3.82 13.90 9.34
C PRO A 13 -5.03 14.44 8.55
N ASP A 14 -6.22 13.91 8.82
CA ASP A 14 -7.47 14.46 8.29
C ASP A 14 -7.85 15.74 9.03
N ILE A 15 -7.26 16.86 8.59
CA ILE A 15 -7.50 18.18 9.21
C ILE A 15 -8.99 18.55 9.21
N ALA A 16 -9.71 18.28 8.12
CA ALA A 16 -11.13 18.60 8.03
C ALA A 16 -11.97 17.75 9.01
N GLY A 17 -11.68 16.45 9.09
CA GLY A 17 -12.29 15.55 10.06
C GLY A 17 -11.97 15.94 11.51
N LEU A 18 -10.72 16.29 11.80
CA LEU A 18 -10.28 16.74 13.12
C LEU A 18 -11.02 18.01 13.55
N ARG A 19 -11.14 19.01 12.67
CA ARG A 19 -11.94 20.22 12.97
C ARG A 19 -13.39 19.88 13.28
N THR A 20 -13.99 18.99 12.47
CA THR A 20 -15.38 18.58 12.64
C THR A 20 -15.61 17.87 13.98
N LEU A 21 -14.74 16.93 14.34
CA LEU A 21 -14.91 16.09 15.54
C LEU A 21 -14.55 16.78 16.85
N HIS A 22 -13.73 17.83 16.78
CA HIS A 22 -13.25 18.57 17.94
C HIS A 22 -13.76 20.02 18.00
N GLU A 23 -14.70 20.38 17.11
CA GLU A 23 -15.30 21.72 17.03
C GLU A 23 -14.24 22.84 16.98
N LEU A 24 -13.13 22.57 16.28
CA LEU A 24 -12.00 23.51 16.22
C LEU A 24 -12.32 24.67 15.26
N PRO A 25 -11.88 25.90 15.56
CA PRO A 25 -12.13 27.06 14.70
C PRO A 25 -11.56 26.85 13.29
N ALA A 26 -12.24 27.40 12.27
CA ALA A 26 -11.82 27.25 10.88
C ALA A 26 -10.52 28.01 10.56
N GLU A 27 -10.28 29.10 11.28
CA GLU A 27 -9.11 29.97 11.17
C GLU A 27 -7.84 29.40 11.82
N LEU A 28 -7.96 28.37 12.67
CA LEU A 28 -6.81 27.74 13.30
C LEU A 28 -5.91 27.12 12.20
N PRO A 29 -4.59 27.34 12.15
CA PRO A 29 -3.73 26.76 11.10
C PRO A 29 -3.76 25.23 11.08
N ASP A 30 -3.67 24.62 9.89
CA ASP A 30 -3.70 23.16 9.72
C ASP A 30 -2.62 22.44 10.55
N ALA A 31 -1.42 23.02 10.64
CA ALA A 31 -0.33 22.50 11.46
C ALA A 31 -0.70 22.46 12.96
N GLU A 32 -1.43 23.45 13.45
CA GLU A 32 -1.89 23.50 14.85
C GLU A 32 -3.02 22.50 15.12
N VAL A 33 -3.91 22.26 14.15
CA VAL A 33 -4.93 21.19 14.23
C VAL A 33 -4.28 19.82 14.31
N ALA A 34 -3.28 19.55 13.47
CA ALA A 34 -2.53 18.30 13.51
C ALA A 34 -1.80 18.12 14.85
N GLU A 35 -1.11 19.16 15.31
CA GLU A 35 -0.37 19.11 16.59
C GLU A 35 -1.30 18.90 17.79
N PHE A 36 -2.49 19.51 17.79
CA PHE A 36 -3.53 19.23 18.78
C PHE A 36 -3.89 17.73 18.82
N ALA A 37 -4.08 17.11 17.65
CA ALA A 37 -4.42 15.69 17.55
C ALA A 37 -3.27 14.79 18.04
N PHE A 38 -2.02 15.11 17.66
CA PHE A 38 -0.82 14.39 18.09
C PHE A 38 -0.63 14.46 19.61
N GLN A 39 -0.76 15.64 20.22
CA GLN A 39 -0.68 15.79 21.68
C GLN A 39 -1.70 14.93 22.41
N ARG A 40 -2.93 14.90 21.90
CA ARG A 40 -4.00 14.07 22.48
C ARG A 40 -3.68 12.57 22.37
N GLN A 41 -3.09 12.13 21.27
CA GLN A 41 -2.69 10.74 21.09
C GLN A 41 -1.49 10.38 21.99
N ARG A 42 -0.47 11.24 22.08
CA ARG A 42 0.66 11.04 23.02
C ARG A 42 0.20 10.90 24.45
N ALA A 43 -0.74 11.76 24.88
CA ALA A 43 -1.32 11.67 26.21
C ALA A 43 -2.09 10.36 26.45
N LYS A 44 -2.70 9.80 25.39
CA LYS A 44 -3.50 8.57 25.47
C LYS A 44 -2.67 7.29 25.47
N ASN A 45 -1.65 7.19 24.62
CA ASN A 45 -0.90 5.94 24.39
C ASN A 45 0.60 6.13 24.08
N GLY A 46 1.14 7.34 24.21
CA GLY A 46 2.55 7.62 23.99
C GLY A 46 2.98 7.68 22.52
N SER A 47 2.05 7.70 21.56
CA SER A 47 2.33 7.76 20.12
C SER A 47 1.66 8.95 19.45
N ASP A 48 2.23 9.43 18.34
CA ASP A 48 1.59 10.41 17.45
C ASP A 48 0.66 9.75 16.42
N PHE A 49 0.67 8.43 16.34
CA PHE A 49 -0.06 7.70 15.32
C PHE A 49 -1.58 7.82 15.49
N LEU A 50 -2.22 8.55 14.58
CA LEU A 50 -3.64 8.83 14.64
C LEU A 50 -4.49 7.56 14.38
N PRO A 51 -5.67 7.45 15.02
CA PRO A 51 -6.67 6.44 14.67
C PRO A 51 -6.98 6.39 13.17
N LEU A 52 -7.27 5.20 12.63
CA LEU A 52 -7.39 4.97 11.18
C LEU A 52 -8.43 5.85 10.48
N HIS A 53 -9.54 6.18 11.16
CA HIS A 53 -10.59 7.05 10.61
C HIS A 53 -10.18 8.55 10.56
N LEU A 54 -9.08 8.93 11.21
CA LEU A 54 -8.49 10.27 11.19
C LEU A 54 -7.28 10.38 10.25
N GLN A 55 -7.04 9.34 9.46
CA GLN A 55 -6.04 9.33 8.38
C GLN A 55 -6.69 9.80 7.08
N ARG A 56 -6.01 10.62 6.31
CA ARG A 56 -6.42 11.07 4.97
C ARG A 56 -5.43 10.55 3.94
N VAL A 57 -5.90 9.90 2.89
CA VAL A 57 -5.07 9.31 1.84
C VAL A 57 -4.59 10.39 0.87
N VAL A 58 -3.28 10.43 0.61
CA VAL A 58 -2.67 11.34 -0.37
C VAL A 58 -1.99 10.60 -1.53
N VAL A 59 -1.60 9.35 -1.31
CA VAL A 59 -0.98 8.47 -2.32
C VAL A 59 -1.50 7.04 -2.14
N ILE A 60 -1.78 6.37 -3.24
CA ILE A 60 -1.85 4.90 -3.33
C ILE A 60 -0.87 4.48 -4.42
N SER A 61 0.19 3.77 -4.05
CA SER A 61 1.13 3.19 -5.02
C SER A 61 0.74 1.75 -5.33
N CYS A 62 1.06 1.32 -6.54
CA CYS A 62 0.68 0.01 -7.06
C CYS A 62 1.81 -0.57 -7.90
N ALA A 63 2.07 -1.88 -7.73
CA ALA A 63 2.90 -2.67 -8.63
C ALA A 63 2.09 -3.86 -9.13
N MET A 64 2.03 -4.02 -10.44
CA MET A 64 1.21 -5.05 -11.05
C MET A 64 2.00 -5.90 -12.02
N ARG A 65 1.81 -7.21 -11.88
CA ARG A 65 2.27 -8.22 -12.84
C ARG A 65 1.07 -8.84 -13.52
N SER A 66 0.98 -8.64 -14.83
CA SER A 66 -0.02 -9.29 -15.68
C SER A 66 0.61 -10.43 -16.48
N HIS A 67 -0.18 -11.45 -16.84
CA HIS A 67 0.28 -12.60 -17.63
C HIS A 67 -0.34 -12.55 -19.04
N GLY A 68 0.44 -12.86 -20.08
CA GLY A 68 -0.02 -12.84 -21.48
C GLY A 68 1.02 -12.23 -22.44
N ALA A 69 0.64 -12.00 -23.69
CA ALA A 69 1.52 -11.44 -24.73
C ALA A 69 2.06 -10.03 -24.40
N ASP A 70 1.30 -9.26 -23.60
CA ASP A 70 1.70 -7.95 -23.05
C ASP A 70 2.13 -8.04 -21.57
N GLY A 71 2.47 -9.26 -21.10
CA GLY A 71 2.76 -9.58 -19.71
C GLY A 71 4.01 -8.87 -19.20
N GLY A 72 3.82 -7.75 -18.52
CA GLY A 72 4.89 -6.96 -17.93
C GLY A 72 4.67 -6.67 -16.46
N PHE A 73 5.72 -6.14 -15.83
CA PHE A 73 5.68 -5.52 -14.52
C PHE A 73 5.57 -4.00 -14.68
N ARG A 74 4.68 -3.36 -13.92
CA ARG A 74 4.48 -1.91 -13.94
C ARG A 74 4.33 -1.40 -12.52
N VAL A 75 4.87 -0.23 -12.25
CA VAL A 75 4.71 0.50 -10.99
C VAL A 75 4.14 1.88 -11.30
N TRP A 76 3.18 2.33 -10.50
CA TRP A 76 2.60 3.67 -10.61
C TRP A 76 1.91 4.07 -9.31
N SER A 77 1.72 5.38 -9.12
CA SER A 77 0.83 5.90 -8.06
C SER A 77 -0.40 6.65 -8.56
N LEU A 78 -1.47 6.57 -7.77
CA LEU A 78 -2.61 7.47 -7.75
C LEU A 78 -2.37 8.47 -6.62
N ALA A 79 -2.24 9.76 -6.91
CA ALA A 79 -1.77 10.72 -5.92
C ALA A 79 -2.27 12.15 -6.16
N GLU A 80 -2.29 12.93 -5.08
CA GLU A 80 -2.44 14.38 -5.13
C GLU A 80 -1.20 15.05 -5.75
N PRO A 81 -1.34 16.28 -6.30
CA PRO A 81 -2.58 17.02 -6.52
C PRO A 81 -3.31 16.61 -7.82
N LYS A 82 -2.80 15.60 -8.55
CA LYS A 82 -3.35 15.21 -9.87
C LYS A 82 -4.79 14.70 -9.78
N SER A 83 -5.12 14.01 -8.70
CA SER A 83 -6.45 13.52 -8.37
C SER A 83 -6.70 13.80 -6.89
N GLY A 84 -7.92 14.19 -6.53
CA GLY A 84 -8.30 14.33 -5.12
C GLY A 84 -8.52 12.95 -4.47
N GLU A 85 -8.47 12.89 -3.14
CA GLU A 85 -8.60 11.65 -2.36
C GLU A 85 -9.73 10.70 -2.82
N GLY A 86 -10.96 11.19 -2.98
CA GLY A 86 -12.08 10.35 -3.42
C GLY A 86 -11.87 9.70 -4.79
N GLU A 87 -11.26 10.43 -5.74
CA GLU A 87 -10.91 9.88 -7.06
C GLU A 87 -9.75 8.87 -6.97
N ILE A 88 -8.75 9.13 -6.13
CA ILE A 88 -7.65 8.20 -5.87
C ILE A 88 -8.20 6.85 -5.40
N ILE A 89 -9.08 6.88 -4.38
CA ILE A 89 -9.66 5.68 -3.79
C ILE A 89 -10.60 4.97 -4.78
N GLN A 90 -11.46 5.71 -5.49
CA GLN A 90 -12.34 5.13 -6.51
C GLN A 90 -11.53 4.40 -7.59
N ARG A 91 -10.48 5.02 -8.12
CA ARG A 91 -9.63 4.40 -9.16
C ARG A 91 -8.91 3.14 -8.69
N PHE A 92 -8.53 3.07 -7.42
CA PHE A 92 -7.96 1.84 -6.85
C PHE A 92 -8.98 0.69 -6.91
N PHE A 93 -10.21 0.93 -6.44
CA PHE A 93 -11.27 -0.09 -6.47
C PHE A 93 -11.76 -0.39 -7.89
N ASP A 94 -11.78 0.58 -8.80
CA ASP A 94 -12.04 0.33 -10.23
C ASP A 94 -11.01 -0.62 -10.85
N GLY A 95 -9.74 -0.53 -10.40
CA GLY A 95 -8.70 -1.49 -10.78
C GLY A 95 -9.03 -2.91 -10.30
N ILE A 96 -9.51 -3.05 -9.06
CA ILE A 96 -9.94 -4.34 -8.51
C ILE A 96 -11.14 -4.89 -9.28
N GLU A 97 -12.14 -4.06 -9.57
CA GLU A 97 -13.31 -4.42 -10.40
C GLU A 97 -12.85 -4.96 -11.77
N LYS A 98 -12.03 -4.18 -12.47
CA LYS A 98 -11.61 -4.46 -13.84
C LYS A 98 -10.74 -5.71 -13.98
N PHE A 99 -9.78 -5.89 -13.07
CA PHE A 99 -8.77 -6.94 -13.21
C PHE A 99 -9.02 -8.14 -12.31
N THR A 100 -9.86 -7.98 -11.27
CA THR A 100 -10.04 -8.95 -10.17
C THR A 100 -8.70 -9.63 -9.78
N PRO A 101 -7.67 -8.85 -9.41
CA PRO A 101 -6.35 -9.41 -9.14
C PRO A 101 -6.32 -10.13 -7.79
N GLN A 102 -5.28 -10.93 -7.55
CA GLN A 102 -4.83 -11.14 -6.18
C GLN A 102 -4.19 -9.83 -5.71
N ILE A 103 -4.68 -9.22 -4.63
CA ILE A 103 -4.02 -8.08 -4.02
C ILE A 103 -3.06 -8.54 -2.92
N VAL A 104 -1.90 -7.91 -2.84
CA VAL A 104 -0.84 -8.24 -1.89
C VAL A 104 -0.41 -6.96 -1.18
N SER A 105 -0.11 -7.03 0.11
CA SER A 105 0.31 -5.87 0.91
C SER A 105 1.25 -6.31 2.03
N TRP A 106 1.93 -5.34 2.64
CA TRP A 106 2.62 -5.52 3.92
C TRP A 106 1.87 -4.75 5.00
N ASN A 107 1.15 -5.42 5.90
CA ASN A 107 0.27 -4.80 6.91
C ASN A 107 -0.99 -4.08 6.35
N GLY A 108 -1.37 -4.36 5.10
CA GLY A 108 -2.54 -3.76 4.48
C GLY A 108 -3.88 -4.11 5.14
N GLY A 109 -3.98 -5.24 5.84
CA GLY A 109 -5.15 -5.57 6.65
C GLY A 109 -5.19 -4.84 7.99
N GLY A 110 -4.02 -4.46 8.52
CA GLY A 110 -3.89 -3.73 9.78
C GLY A 110 -4.01 -2.22 9.64
N PHE A 111 -3.72 -1.68 8.45
CA PHE A 111 -3.70 -0.23 8.20
C PHE A 111 -4.42 0.17 6.91
N ASP A 112 -3.88 -0.22 5.75
CA ASP A 112 -4.23 0.37 4.46
C ASP A 112 -5.70 0.18 4.07
N LEU A 113 -6.19 -1.06 4.04
CA LEU A 113 -7.57 -1.35 3.66
C LEU A 113 -8.58 -0.74 4.65
N PRO A 114 -8.41 -0.86 5.98
CA PRO A 114 -9.27 -0.14 6.92
C PRO A 114 -9.33 1.38 6.68
N VAL A 115 -8.19 2.03 6.40
CA VAL A 115 -8.18 3.46 6.06
C VAL A 115 -8.96 3.71 4.76
N LEU A 116 -8.71 2.92 3.71
CA LEU A 116 -9.44 3.01 2.44
C LEU A 116 -10.94 2.76 2.61
N HIS A 117 -11.37 1.92 3.55
CA HIS A 117 -12.79 1.72 3.87
C HIS A 117 -13.42 2.97 4.45
N TYR A 118 -12.81 3.54 5.51
CA TYR A 118 -13.35 4.76 6.13
C TYR A 118 -13.36 5.94 5.17
N ARG A 119 -12.28 6.12 4.40
CA ARG A 119 -12.19 7.20 3.41
C ARG A 119 -13.09 6.96 2.21
N GLY A 120 -13.27 5.71 1.80
CA GLY A 120 -14.26 5.33 0.79
C GLY A 120 -15.69 5.68 1.22
N LEU A 121 -16.06 5.41 2.49
CA LEU A 121 -17.37 5.80 3.03
C LEU A 121 -17.57 7.32 3.04
N ILE A 122 -16.54 8.08 3.44
CA ILE A 122 -16.58 9.56 3.47
C ILE A 122 -16.75 10.16 2.07
N HIS A 123 -16.12 9.56 1.06
CA HIS A 123 -16.16 10.05 -0.33
C HIS A 123 -17.25 9.41 -1.21
N GLY A 124 -18.06 8.49 -0.67
CA GLY A 124 -19.12 7.82 -1.43
C GLY A 124 -18.60 6.87 -2.52
N VAL A 125 -17.45 6.23 -2.29
CA VAL A 125 -16.80 5.31 -3.24
C VAL A 125 -17.58 4.00 -3.38
N ALA A 126 -17.73 3.53 -4.61
CA ALA A 126 -18.32 2.23 -4.92
C ALA A 126 -17.23 1.18 -5.18
N ALA A 127 -17.32 0.02 -4.51
CA ALA A 127 -16.37 -1.08 -4.67
C ALA A 127 -17.06 -2.46 -4.65
N PRO A 128 -18.07 -2.71 -5.50
CA PRO A 128 -18.93 -3.89 -5.41
C PRO A 128 -18.15 -5.21 -5.53
N ARG A 129 -17.20 -5.31 -6.48
CA ARG A 129 -16.36 -6.50 -6.61
C ARG A 129 -15.44 -6.75 -5.42
N TYR A 130 -14.95 -5.69 -4.78
CA TYR A 130 -14.11 -5.82 -3.59
C TYR A 130 -14.90 -6.40 -2.40
N TRP A 131 -16.15 -5.95 -2.23
CA TRP A 131 -17.05 -6.37 -1.15
C TRP A 131 -17.84 -7.65 -1.43
N ASP A 132 -17.73 -8.24 -2.63
CA ASP A 132 -18.39 -9.50 -2.93
C ASP A 132 -17.81 -10.62 -2.06
N MET A 133 -18.64 -11.20 -1.19
CA MET A 133 -18.28 -12.33 -0.33
C MET A 133 -19.03 -13.61 -0.72
N GLY A 134 -19.58 -13.67 -1.94
CA GLY A 134 -20.38 -14.79 -2.43
C GLY A 134 -21.86 -14.52 -2.57
N GLU A 135 -22.27 -13.28 -2.31
CA GLU A 135 -23.67 -12.83 -2.31
C GLU A 135 -23.98 -11.92 -3.50
N GLY A 136 -22.97 -11.55 -4.30
CA GLY A 136 -23.14 -10.73 -5.48
C GLY A 136 -23.81 -11.46 -6.66
N ASP A 137 -24.13 -10.67 -7.68
CA ASP A 137 -24.76 -11.14 -8.93
C ASP A 137 -23.74 -11.38 -10.06
N TYR A 138 -22.43 -11.36 -9.76
CA TYR A 138 -21.41 -11.69 -10.76
C TYR A 138 -21.45 -13.18 -11.08
N ARG A 139 -21.11 -13.54 -12.33
CA ARG A 139 -21.11 -14.94 -12.79
C ARG A 139 -20.28 -15.86 -11.89
N ASP A 140 -19.21 -15.32 -11.31
CA ASP A 140 -18.26 -16.02 -10.45
C ASP A 140 -18.38 -15.62 -8.96
N SER A 141 -19.45 -14.93 -8.53
CA SER A 141 -19.64 -14.56 -7.12
C SER A 141 -19.54 -15.76 -6.19
N LYS A 142 -20.05 -16.94 -6.58
CA LYS A 142 -19.93 -18.17 -5.76
C LYS A 142 -18.48 -18.53 -5.40
N ASP A 143 -17.50 -18.17 -6.22
CA ASP A 143 -16.08 -18.42 -5.93
C ASP A 143 -15.56 -17.50 -4.79
N PHE A 144 -16.17 -16.33 -4.61
CA PHE A 144 -15.84 -15.37 -3.54
C PHE A 144 -16.28 -15.85 -2.16
N LYS A 145 -17.21 -16.81 -2.07
CA LYS A 145 -17.55 -17.47 -0.80
C LYS A 145 -16.34 -18.11 -0.12
N TRP A 146 -15.42 -18.66 -0.92
CA TRP A 146 -14.25 -19.41 -0.44
C TRP A 146 -12.94 -18.66 -0.65
N ASN A 147 -12.96 -17.54 -1.39
CA ASN A 147 -11.79 -16.71 -1.62
C ASN A 147 -12.22 -15.29 -2.02
N ASN A 148 -12.38 -14.39 -1.05
CA ASN A 148 -12.73 -12.97 -1.22
C ASN A 148 -11.66 -12.05 -0.61
N TYR A 149 -11.78 -10.73 -0.79
CA TYR A 149 -10.81 -9.74 -0.33
C TYR A 149 -10.92 -9.39 1.17
N ILE A 150 -12.00 -9.77 1.85
CA ILE A 150 -12.30 -9.33 3.23
C ILE A 150 -11.87 -10.36 4.27
N SER A 151 -12.04 -11.64 3.95
CA SER A 151 -11.80 -12.73 4.88
C SER A 151 -10.31 -12.91 5.12
N ARG A 152 -9.86 -12.70 6.36
CA ARG A 152 -8.45 -12.73 6.77
C ARG A 152 -7.65 -13.95 6.32
N TYR A 153 -8.28 -15.13 6.28
CA TYR A 153 -7.61 -16.39 5.94
C TYR A 153 -7.72 -16.78 4.46
N HIS A 154 -8.37 -15.95 3.65
CA HIS A 154 -8.37 -16.12 2.20
C HIS A 154 -7.11 -15.51 1.60
N SER A 155 -6.83 -15.81 0.34
CA SER A 155 -5.58 -15.38 -0.31
C SER A 155 -5.81 -14.38 -1.44
N ARG A 156 -7.07 -14.02 -1.73
CA ARG A 156 -7.39 -12.99 -2.72
C ARG A 156 -6.89 -11.62 -2.29
N HIS A 157 -6.97 -11.31 -1.00
CA HIS A 157 -6.04 -10.40 -0.33
C HIS A 157 -5.02 -11.23 0.44
N LEU A 158 -3.74 -11.02 0.17
CA LEU A 158 -2.63 -11.64 0.88
C LEU A 158 -1.84 -10.54 1.61
N ASP A 159 -2.14 -10.36 2.90
CA ASP A 159 -1.28 -9.58 3.78
C ASP A 159 -0.08 -10.44 4.20
N LEU A 160 1.09 -10.13 3.64
CA LEU A 160 2.31 -10.89 3.89
C LEU A 160 2.75 -10.82 5.35
N MET A 161 2.64 -9.64 5.97
CA MET A 161 3.07 -9.47 7.35
C MET A 161 2.18 -10.28 8.28
N ASP A 162 0.86 -10.20 8.11
CA ASP A 162 -0.10 -10.90 8.95
C ASP A 162 0.04 -12.43 8.83
N LEU A 163 0.19 -12.93 7.59
CA LEU A 163 0.37 -14.36 7.33
C LEU A 163 1.70 -14.88 7.87
N LEU A 164 2.82 -14.20 7.59
CA LEU A 164 4.15 -14.63 8.05
C LEU A 164 4.28 -14.55 9.57
N ALA A 165 3.61 -13.59 10.21
CA ALA A 165 3.51 -13.49 11.67
C ALA A 165 2.55 -14.52 12.29
N MET A 166 1.96 -15.41 11.47
CA MET A 166 0.95 -16.39 11.90
C MET A 166 -0.20 -15.75 12.67
N TYR A 167 -0.62 -14.56 12.22
CA TYR A 167 -1.71 -13.78 12.80
C TYR A 167 -1.43 -13.28 14.23
N GLN A 168 -0.16 -13.34 14.68
CA GLN A 168 0.26 -12.90 16.00
C GLN A 168 0.99 -11.55 15.91
N PRO A 169 0.46 -10.47 16.51
CA PRO A 169 1.10 -9.15 16.43
C PRO A 169 2.56 -9.12 16.88
N ARG A 170 2.92 -9.95 17.88
CA ARG A 170 4.31 -10.09 18.37
C ARG A 170 5.30 -10.65 17.34
N GLY A 171 4.81 -11.31 16.30
CA GLY A 171 5.61 -11.87 15.21
C GLY A 171 5.72 -10.94 14.00
N SER A 172 5.08 -9.76 14.04
CA SER A 172 5.17 -8.78 12.96
C SER A 172 6.56 -8.17 12.89
N ALA A 173 7.02 -7.87 11.68
CA ALA A 173 8.31 -7.26 11.42
C ALA A 173 8.17 -6.05 10.48
N PRO A 174 9.03 -5.03 10.58
CA PRO A 174 9.06 -3.94 9.60
C PRO A 174 9.53 -4.45 8.23
N LEU A 175 8.86 -4.01 7.17
CA LEU A 175 9.21 -4.36 5.77
C LEU A 175 10.69 -4.07 5.48
N ASP A 176 11.16 -2.88 5.84
CA ASP A 176 12.55 -2.44 5.63
C ASP A 176 13.56 -3.43 6.21
N GLN A 177 13.36 -3.83 7.47
CA GLN A 177 14.28 -4.74 8.14
C GLN A 177 14.29 -6.11 7.46
N LEU A 178 13.12 -6.66 7.14
CA LEU A 178 13.04 -7.95 6.48
C LEU A 178 13.64 -7.90 5.07
N ALA A 179 13.36 -6.85 4.29
CA ALA A 179 13.90 -6.66 2.95
C ALA A 179 15.45 -6.62 2.97
N ARG A 180 16.05 -5.83 3.88
CA ARG A 180 17.51 -5.77 4.03
C ARG A 180 18.10 -7.12 4.44
N LEU A 181 17.47 -7.84 5.38
CA LEU A 181 17.90 -9.19 5.77
C LEU A 181 17.83 -10.20 4.62
N MET A 182 16.99 -9.93 3.62
CA MET A 182 16.86 -10.73 2.40
C MET A 182 17.83 -10.31 1.28
N GLY A 183 18.73 -9.34 1.52
CA GLY A 183 19.62 -8.77 0.51
C GLY A 183 18.90 -7.90 -0.53
N LEU A 184 17.75 -7.34 -0.17
CA LEU A 184 16.97 -6.41 -0.98
C LEU A 184 17.22 -4.95 -0.53
N PRO A 185 16.87 -3.94 -1.35
CA PRO A 185 17.19 -2.54 -1.07
C PRO A 185 16.71 -2.03 0.29
N GLY A 186 15.50 -2.42 0.71
CA GLY A 186 14.81 -1.79 1.82
C GLY A 186 14.37 -0.36 1.48
N LYS A 187 14.04 0.42 2.51
CA LYS A 187 13.60 1.82 2.39
C LYS A 187 14.74 2.74 1.96
N LEU A 188 14.42 3.65 1.04
CA LEU A 188 15.30 4.73 0.59
C LEU A 188 14.77 6.07 1.09
N GLY A 189 15.57 6.78 1.87
CA GLY A 189 15.35 8.18 2.23
C GLY A 189 14.33 8.44 3.35
N MET A 190 13.06 8.13 3.11
CA MET A 190 11.94 8.58 3.95
C MET A 190 11.44 7.49 4.92
N ASP A 191 11.01 7.91 6.12
CA ASP A 191 10.26 7.10 7.07
C ASP A 191 8.81 7.61 7.14
N GLY A 192 7.84 6.73 7.44
CA GLY A 192 6.42 7.10 7.50
C GLY A 192 6.11 8.23 8.49
N SER A 193 6.91 8.38 9.55
CA SER A 193 6.80 9.50 10.49
C SER A 193 7.12 10.87 9.88
N ALA A 194 7.84 10.92 8.75
CA ALA A 194 8.22 12.15 8.06
C ALA A 194 7.19 12.64 7.02
N VAL A 195 6.16 11.85 6.73
CA VAL A 195 5.18 12.13 5.65
C VAL A 195 4.44 13.44 5.88
N TRP A 196 4.02 13.73 7.12
CA TRP A 196 3.34 14.98 7.44
C TRP A 196 4.25 16.21 7.26
N GLY A 197 5.51 16.12 7.70
CA GLY A 197 6.48 17.19 7.49
C GLY A 197 6.74 17.45 6.01
N ALA A 198 6.99 16.38 5.24
CA ALA A 198 7.17 16.46 3.79
C ALA A 198 5.94 17.05 3.09
N TRP A 199 4.74 16.73 3.55
CA TRP A 199 3.49 17.30 3.03
C TRP A 199 3.40 18.80 3.26
N LEU A 200 3.66 19.27 4.48
CA LEU A 200 3.67 20.70 4.82
C LEU A 200 4.71 21.48 4.00
N GLU A 201 5.82 20.84 3.66
CA GLU A 201 6.90 21.41 2.84
C GLU A 201 6.63 21.28 1.32
N GLY A 202 5.47 20.75 0.92
CA GLY A 202 5.07 20.61 -0.48
C GLY A 202 5.82 19.50 -1.25
N ARG A 203 6.51 18.59 -0.55
CA ARG A 203 7.34 17.53 -1.13
C ARG A 203 6.55 16.26 -1.47
N ILE A 204 5.38 16.42 -2.10
CA ILE A 204 4.48 15.30 -2.47
C ILE A 204 5.13 14.29 -3.43
N ASN A 205 6.06 14.72 -4.28
CA ASN A 205 6.77 13.81 -5.17
C ASN A 205 7.68 12.85 -4.37
N GLU A 206 8.29 13.31 -3.27
CA GLU A 206 9.11 12.44 -2.42
C GLU A 206 8.26 11.39 -1.69
N ILE A 207 7.08 11.79 -1.19
CA ILE A 207 6.11 10.87 -0.57
C ILE A 207 5.68 9.80 -1.58
N ARG A 208 5.43 10.21 -2.83
CA ARG A 208 5.07 9.28 -3.91
C ARG A 208 6.18 8.29 -4.21
N ASP A 209 7.37 8.80 -4.48
CA ASP A 209 8.54 7.99 -4.84
C ASP A 209 8.85 6.98 -3.73
N TYR A 210 8.76 7.40 -2.47
CA TYR A 210 8.89 6.55 -1.30
C TYR A 210 7.83 5.43 -1.27
N CYS A 211 6.55 5.76 -1.42
CA CYS A 211 5.47 4.77 -1.44
C CYS A 211 5.63 3.77 -2.61
N GLU A 212 6.07 4.23 -3.79
CA GLU A 212 6.40 3.32 -4.90
C GLU A 212 7.51 2.33 -4.52
N THR A 213 8.57 2.77 -3.82
CA THR A 213 9.64 1.87 -3.36
C THR A 213 9.17 0.84 -2.34
N ASP A 214 8.24 1.18 -1.44
CA ASP A 214 7.68 0.23 -0.45
C ASP A 214 6.82 -0.84 -1.13
N VAL A 215 6.06 -0.46 -2.15
CA VAL A 215 5.32 -1.41 -3.01
C VAL A 215 6.27 -2.36 -3.74
N VAL A 216 7.38 -1.86 -4.29
CA VAL A 216 8.37 -2.72 -4.95
C VAL A 216 9.08 -3.63 -3.95
N ASN A 217 9.48 -3.13 -2.77
CA ASN A 217 10.03 -4.00 -1.72
C ASN A 217 9.05 -5.11 -1.33
N THR A 218 7.76 -4.78 -1.17
CA THR A 218 6.70 -5.75 -0.89
C THR A 218 6.58 -6.78 -2.01
N TRP A 219 6.67 -6.36 -3.28
CA TRP A 219 6.70 -7.27 -4.43
C TRP A 219 7.91 -8.23 -4.40
N LEU A 220 9.10 -7.74 -4.06
CA LEU A 220 10.31 -8.57 -3.98
C LEU A 220 10.23 -9.59 -2.83
N VAL A 221 9.67 -9.19 -1.69
CA VAL A 221 9.38 -10.11 -0.58
C VAL A 221 8.34 -11.15 -0.99
N PHE A 222 7.29 -10.74 -1.70
CA PHE A 222 6.30 -11.64 -2.27
C PHE A 222 6.92 -12.69 -3.17
N LEU A 223 7.83 -12.32 -4.10
CA LEU A 223 8.50 -13.28 -4.98
C LEU A 223 9.29 -14.34 -4.19
N ARG A 224 10.02 -13.92 -3.14
CA ARG A 224 10.73 -14.87 -2.28
C ARG A 224 9.77 -15.80 -1.54
N PHE A 225 8.65 -15.27 -1.06
CA PHE A 225 7.60 -16.06 -0.41
C PHE A 225 6.98 -17.08 -1.38
N GLN A 226 6.75 -16.70 -2.64
CA GLN A 226 6.26 -17.63 -3.67
C GLN A 226 7.26 -18.74 -3.95
N MET A 227 8.57 -18.44 -3.96
CA MET A 227 9.62 -19.47 -4.03
C MET A 227 9.63 -20.38 -2.80
N MET A 228 9.50 -19.81 -1.58
CA MET A 228 9.40 -20.58 -0.33
C MET A 228 8.22 -21.56 -0.34
N ARG A 229 7.13 -21.21 -1.02
CA ARG A 229 5.93 -22.06 -1.20
C ARG A 229 6.07 -23.09 -2.33
N GLY A 230 7.17 -23.10 -3.06
CA GLY A 230 7.37 -23.96 -4.24
C GLY A 230 6.54 -23.55 -5.46
N LEU A 231 6.01 -22.31 -5.49
CA LEU A 231 5.28 -21.78 -6.64
C LEU A 231 6.21 -21.15 -7.68
N LEU A 232 7.43 -20.80 -7.27
CA LEU A 232 8.54 -20.45 -8.15
C LEU A 232 9.71 -21.38 -7.87
N THR A 233 10.34 -21.87 -8.93
CA THR A 233 11.69 -22.43 -8.84
C THR A 233 12.72 -21.30 -8.63
N PRO A 234 13.95 -21.61 -8.19
CA PRO A 234 15.01 -20.59 -8.10
C PRO A 234 15.26 -19.85 -9.42
N ALA A 235 15.24 -20.55 -10.55
CA ALA A 235 15.44 -19.94 -11.86
C ALA A 235 14.29 -19.00 -12.27
N GLU A 236 13.04 -19.36 -11.97
CA GLU A 236 11.88 -18.49 -12.21
C GLU A 236 11.89 -17.26 -11.29
N HIS A 237 12.27 -17.44 -10.03
CA HIS A 237 12.47 -16.34 -9.09
C HIS A 237 13.50 -15.34 -9.62
N ASP A 238 14.68 -15.81 -10.04
CA ASP A 238 15.74 -14.93 -10.57
C ASP A 238 15.32 -14.24 -11.87
N SER A 239 14.52 -14.92 -12.71
CA SER A 239 13.95 -14.34 -13.92
C SER A 239 12.95 -13.20 -13.60
N GLU A 240 12.10 -13.38 -12.60
CA GLU A 240 11.18 -12.32 -12.15
C GLU A 240 11.93 -11.15 -11.52
N LEU A 241 13.02 -11.38 -10.77
CA LEU A 241 13.87 -10.29 -10.27
C LEU A 241 14.49 -9.47 -11.42
N ALA A 242 15.02 -10.15 -12.44
CA ALA A 242 15.60 -9.49 -13.62
C ALA A 242 14.54 -8.68 -14.40
N LEU A 243 13.32 -9.22 -14.51
CA LEU A 243 12.19 -8.53 -15.14
C LEU A 243 11.81 -7.25 -14.37
N VAL A 244 11.75 -7.30 -13.04
CA VAL A 244 11.50 -6.11 -12.21
C VAL A 244 12.60 -5.07 -12.43
N LYS A 245 13.88 -5.44 -12.31
CA LYS A 245 15.00 -4.50 -12.55
C LYS A 245 14.92 -3.84 -13.92
N THR A 246 14.64 -4.62 -14.97
CA THR A 246 14.50 -4.13 -16.35
C THR A 246 13.35 -3.13 -16.47
N ALA A 247 12.19 -3.46 -15.90
CA ALA A 247 11.00 -2.59 -15.94
C ALA A 247 11.24 -1.26 -15.20
N LEU A 248 11.87 -1.30 -14.02
CA LEU A 248 12.20 -0.10 -13.25
C LEU A 248 13.23 0.76 -13.99
N ALA A 249 14.29 0.17 -14.55
CA ALA A 249 15.30 0.87 -15.32
C ALA A 249 14.71 1.59 -16.55
N ALA A 250 13.75 0.95 -17.22
CA ALA A 250 13.09 1.50 -18.42
C ALA A 250 12.27 2.78 -18.15
N THR A 251 11.89 3.06 -16.90
CA THR A 251 11.18 4.30 -16.54
C THR A 251 12.07 5.54 -16.65
N GLY A 252 13.39 5.38 -16.46
CA GLY A 252 14.36 6.47 -16.41
C GLY A 252 14.28 7.41 -15.20
N LEU A 253 13.39 7.16 -14.23
CA LEU A 253 13.18 8.05 -13.08
C LEU A 253 14.34 7.98 -12.07
N PRO A 254 14.70 9.09 -11.38
CA PRO A 254 15.84 9.13 -10.48
C PRO A 254 15.76 8.14 -9.31
N HIS A 255 14.63 8.06 -8.61
CA HIS A 255 14.47 7.16 -7.46
C HIS A 255 14.63 5.68 -7.86
N TRP A 256 14.27 5.28 -9.07
CA TRP A 256 14.49 3.91 -9.54
C TRP A 256 15.97 3.62 -9.82
N LYS A 257 16.76 4.61 -10.25
CA LYS A 257 18.22 4.44 -10.39
C LYS A 257 18.87 4.25 -9.02
N GLU A 258 18.47 5.04 -8.03
CA GLU A 258 18.93 4.91 -6.64
C GLU A 258 18.52 3.56 -6.05
N PHE A 259 17.29 3.12 -6.30
CA PHE A 259 16.79 1.83 -5.84
C PHE A 259 17.53 0.65 -6.44
N ILE A 260 17.79 0.67 -7.74
CA ILE A 260 18.57 -0.39 -8.40
C ILE A 260 20.02 -0.40 -7.88
N ALA A 261 20.64 0.77 -7.69
CA ALA A 261 21.99 0.86 -7.15
C ALA A 261 22.08 0.31 -5.72
N ALA A 262 21.12 0.64 -4.85
CA ALA A 262 21.02 0.08 -3.51
C ALA A 262 20.78 -1.44 -3.54
N TRP A 263 20.02 -1.93 -4.51
CA TRP A 263 19.81 -3.37 -4.70
C TRP A 263 21.11 -4.09 -5.03
N GLU A 264 21.87 -3.57 -5.98
CA GLU A 264 23.13 -4.17 -6.42
C GLU A 264 24.20 -4.16 -5.32
N ALA A 265 24.19 -3.15 -4.45
CA ALA A 265 25.08 -3.07 -3.29
C ALA A 265 24.70 -4.03 -2.15
N SER A 266 23.48 -4.58 -2.16
CA SER A 266 22.96 -5.49 -1.12
C SER A 266 23.19 -6.97 -1.46
N CYS A 267 23.71 -7.27 -2.65
CA CYS A 267 24.01 -8.62 -3.16
C CYS A 267 25.46 -9.05 -2.88
#